data_AF-X1MRC0-F1
#
_entry.id   AF-X1MRC0-F1
#
_cell.length_a   1.000
_cell.length_b   1.000
_cell.length_c   1.000
_cell.angle_alpha   90.00
_cell.angle_beta   90.00
_cell.angle_gamma   90.00
#
_symmetry.space_group_name_H-M   'P 1'
#
loop_
_entity.id
_entity.type
_entity.pdbx_description
1 polymer ?
#
loop_
_entity_poly.entity_id
_entity_poly.type
_entity_poly.pdbx_seq_one_letter_code
_entity_poly.pdbx_strand_id
1 'polypeptide(L)'
;FILVHNLLLLNEFPDVEADKKAGRKTTPITMGKAKASILYSVLTVVVYLWIIGGVVAEVMPVFSLIALLTLPFAIKAIRGALKSQDMDKLVPAMANNVLVVLLTQLLLGIGYILARVFEVG
;
A
#
# COMPACT_ATOMS: atom_id res chain seq x y z
N PHE A 1 -4.26 -2.49 -8.95
CA PHE A 1 -5.26 -3.21 -8.13
C PHE A 1 -4.86 -3.27 -6.65
N ILE A 2 -3.75 -3.94 -6.28
CA ILE A 2 -3.36 -4.15 -4.87
C ILE A 2 -3.25 -2.84 -4.06
N LEU A 3 -2.60 -1.81 -4.61
CA LEU A 3 -2.46 -0.51 -3.96
C LEU A 3 -3.82 0.15 -3.61
N VAL A 4 -4.78 0.12 -4.54
CA VAL A 4 -6.12 0.68 -4.33
C VAL A 4 -6.92 -0.17 -3.35
N HIS A 5 -6.80 -1.51 -3.41
CA HIS A 5 -7.40 -2.39 -2.41
C HIS A 5 -6.88 -2.08 -1.00
N ASN A 6 -5.57 -1.93 -0.84
CA ASN A 6 -4.95 -1.57 0.44
C ASN A 6 -5.35 -0.17 0.91
N LEU A 7 -5.60 0.76 -0.01
CA LEU A 7 -6.14 2.09 0.30
C LEU A 7 -7.53 1.99 0.93
N LEU A 8 -8.44 1.29 0.27
CA LEU A 8 -9.80 1.11 0.76
C LEU A 8 -9.82 0.31 2.07
N LEU A 9 -9.08 -0.80 2.13
CA LEU A 9 -9.01 -1.66 3.31
C LEU A 9 -8.56 -0.88 4.56
N LEU A 10 -7.53 -0.06 4.46
CA LEU A 10 -7.03 0.69 5.61
C LEU A 10 -7.98 1.84 6.01
N ASN A 11 -8.65 2.46 5.04
CA ASN A 11 -9.66 3.50 5.29
C ASN A 11 -10.92 2.96 5.96
N GLU A 12 -11.23 1.66 5.83
CA GLU A 12 -12.34 1.02 6.54
C GLU A 12 -12.07 0.79 8.05
N PHE A 13 -10.82 0.95 8.53
CA PHE A 13 -10.45 0.61 9.91
C PHE A 13 -11.07 1.51 10.99
N PRO A 14 -11.14 2.85 10.83
CA PRO A 14 -11.83 3.73 11.78
C PRO A 14 -13.32 3.43 11.85
N ASP A 15 -13.93 3.09 10.72
CA ASP A 15 -15.38 2.94 10.59
C ASP A 15 -15.92 1.61 11.15
N VAL A 16 -15.06 0.63 11.42
CA VAL A 16 -15.43 -0.71 11.93
C VAL A 16 -16.37 -0.66 13.15
N GLU A 17 -16.15 0.27 14.08
CA GLU A 17 -16.96 0.34 15.31
C GLU A 17 -18.31 1.01 15.09
N ALA A 18 -18.36 2.02 14.22
CA ALA A 18 -19.60 2.67 13.81
C ALA A 18 -20.45 1.72 12.94
N ASP A 19 -19.83 1.05 11.98
CA ASP A 19 -20.48 0.10 11.08
C ASP A 19 -20.98 -1.16 11.81
N LYS A 20 -20.25 -1.62 12.86
CA LYS A 20 -20.69 -2.74 13.70
C LYS A 20 -21.95 -2.41 14.52
N LYS A 21 -22.09 -1.16 14.99
CA LYS A 21 -23.33 -0.69 15.63
C LYS A 21 -24.48 -0.52 14.63
N ALA A 22 -24.18 -0.24 13.37
CA ALA A 22 -25.16 -0.09 12.29
C ALA A 22 -25.52 -1.41 11.57
N GLY A 23 -24.94 -2.55 11.98
CA GLY A 23 -25.25 -3.86 11.38
C GLY A 23 -24.60 -4.14 10.02
N ARG A 24 -23.62 -3.34 9.59
CA ARG A 24 -22.88 -3.52 8.33
C ARG A 24 -21.82 -4.62 8.46
N LYS A 25 -21.61 -5.39 7.39
CA LYS A 25 -20.57 -6.44 7.30
C LYS A 25 -19.46 -6.00 6.36
N THR A 26 -18.51 -5.21 6.86
CA THR A 26 -17.28 -4.89 6.12
C THR A 26 -16.21 -5.96 6.35
N THR A 27 -15.23 -6.06 5.46
CA THR A 27 -14.08 -6.98 5.54
C THR A 27 -13.38 -6.98 6.90
N PRO A 28 -13.07 -5.83 7.52
CA PRO A 28 -12.51 -5.79 8.87
C PRO A 28 -13.49 -6.18 9.99
N ILE A 29 -14.81 -6.16 9.75
CA ILE A 29 -15.84 -6.65 10.70
C ILE A 29 -15.92 -8.18 10.69
N THR A 30 -15.79 -8.81 9.52
CA THR A 30 -15.91 -10.28 9.39
C THR A 30 -14.60 -11.00 9.69
N MET A 31 -13.45 -10.41 9.34
CA MET A 31 -12.13 -11.02 9.53
C MET A 31 -11.42 -10.55 10.82
N GLY A 32 -11.85 -9.41 11.38
CA GLY A 32 -11.25 -8.77 12.54
C GLY A 32 -10.08 -7.83 12.18
N LYS A 33 -10.01 -6.66 12.84
CA LYS A 33 -8.98 -5.62 12.63
C LYS A 33 -7.54 -6.17 12.58
N ALA A 34 -7.21 -7.14 13.44
CA ALA A 34 -5.89 -7.77 13.49
C ALA A 34 -5.55 -8.62 12.26
N LYS A 35 -6.52 -9.38 11.70
CA LYS A 35 -6.26 -10.16 10.47
C LYS A 35 -6.23 -9.24 9.25
N ALA A 36 -7.08 -8.21 9.23
CA ALA A 36 -7.09 -7.20 8.17
C ALA A 36 -5.76 -6.42 8.12
N SER A 37 -5.16 -6.10 9.27
CA SER A 37 -3.87 -5.41 9.31
C SER A 37 -2.71 -6.28 8.82
N ILE A 38 -2.75 -7.58 9.12
CA ILE A 38 -1.80 -8.56 8.57
C ILE A 38 -1.96 -8.66 7.05
N LEU A 39 -3.20 -8.80 6.55
CA LEU A 39 -3.48 -8.85 5.11
C LEU A 39 -2.96 -7.60 4.39
N TYR A 40 -3.27 -6.42 4.91
CA TYR A 40 -2.74 -5.15 4.40
C TYR A 40 -1.21 -5.16 4.32
N SER A 41 -0.55 -5.63 5.39
CA SER A 41 0.90 -5.66 5.49
C SER A 41 1.52 -6.61 4.47
N VAL A 42 0.98 -7.82 4.35
CA VAL A 42 1.42 -8.82 3.36
C VAL A 42 1.25 -8.30 1.95
N LEU A 43 0.08 -7.75 1.61
CA LEU A 43 -0.19 -7.18 0.30
C LEU A 43 0.75 -6.02 -0.04
N THR A 44 1.09 -5.18 0.95
CA THR A 44 2.05 -4.09 0.76
C THR A 44 3.44 -4.63 0.44
N VAL A 45 3.91 -5.67 1.14
CA VAL A 45 5.19 -6.33 0.82
C VAL A 45 5.16 -6.96 -0.57
N VAL A 46 4.05 -7.61 -0.94
CA VAL A 46 3.86 -8.20 -2.28
C VAL A 46 4.01 -7.17 -3.39
N VAL A 47 3.55 -5.92 -3.22
CA VAL A 47 3.76 -4.86 -4.22
C VAL A 47 5.25 -4.63 -4.49
N TYR A 48 6.07 -4.55 -3.45
CA TYR A 48 7.51 -4.33 -3.62
C TYR A 48 8.20 -5.55 -4.22
N LEU A 49 7.84 -6.76 -3.79
CA LEU A 49 8.35 -7.99 -4.40
C LEU A 49 7.96 -8.10 -5.87
N TRP A 50 6.76 -7.64 -6.25
CA TRP A 50 6.32 -7.63 -7.64
C TRP A 50 7.15 -6.68 -8.49
N ILE A 51 7.44 -5.47 -7.99
CA ILE A 51 8.29 -4.51 -8.71
C ILE A 51 9.70 -5.08 -8.90
N ILE A 52 10.30 -5.61 -7.84
CA ILE A 52 11.65 -6.21 -7.91
C ILE A 52 11.65 -7.42 -8.84
N GLY A 53 10.68 -8.32 -8.70
CA GLY A 53 10.54 -9.50 -9.54
C GLY A 53 10.32 -9.16 -11.01
N GLY A 54 9.52 -8.12 -11.31
CA GLY A 54 9.31 -7.63 -12.66
C GLY A 54 10.59 -7.09 -13.30
N VAL A 55 11.45 -6.43 -12.53
CA VAL A 55 12.76 -5.97 -13.01
C VAL A 55 13.74 -7.12 -13.22
N VAL A 56 13.80 -8.07 -12.28
CA VAL A 56 14.67 -9.27 -12.39
C VAL A 56 14.25 -10.16 -13.57
N ALA A 57 12.95 -10.25 -13.85
CA ALA A 57 12.40 -11.00 -14.98
C ALA A 57 12.44 -10.20 -16.30
N GLU A 58 13.04 -9.00 -16.32
CA GLU A 58 13.15 -8.13 -17.50
C GLU A 58 11.80 -7.70 -18.11
N VAL A 59 10.70 -7.82 -17.35
CA VAL A 59 9.35 -7.38 -17.76
C VAL A 59 9.12 -5.90 -17.44
N MET A 60 9.89 -5.36 -16.48
CA MET A 60 9.86 -3.95 -16.09
C MET A 60 11.24 -3.34 -16.24
N PRO A 61 11.36 -2.07 -16.65
CA PRO A 61 12.66 -1.42 -16.78
C PRO A 61 13.31 -1.23 -15.41
N VAL A 62 14.64 -1.28 -15.36
CA VAL A 62 15.44 -1.10 -14.12
C VAL A 62 15.11 0.21 -13.41
N PHE A 63 14.80 1.27 -14.17
CA PHE A 63 14.36 2.55 -13.62
C PHE A 63 13.08 2.45 -12.78
N SER A 64 12.25 1.40 -12.91
CA SER A 64 11.09 1.17 -12.05
C SER A 64 11.46 1.00 -10.57
N LEU A 65 12.70 0.61 -10.26
CA LEU A 65 13.19 0.47 -8.89
C LEU A 65 13.19 1.80 -8.11
N ILE A 66 13.08 2.96 -8.78
CA ILE A 66 12.91 4.24 -8.07
C ILE A 66 11.63 4.25 -7.21
N ALA A 67 10.64 3.43 -7.56
CA ALA A 67 9.43 3.27 -6.76
C ALA A 67 9.71 2.71 -5.34
N LEU A 68 10.85 2.06 -5.12
CA LEU A 68 11.28 1.60 -3.79
C LEU A 68 11.55 2.77 -2.81
N LEU A 69 11.70 4.01 -3.30
CA LEU A 69 11.79 5.20 -2.45
C LEU A 69 10.55 5.42 -1.58
N THR A 70 9.41 4.76 -1.90
CA THR A 70 8.21 4.82 -1.07
C THR A 70 8.26 3.92 0.17
N LEU A 71 9.27 3.04 0.30
CA LEU A 71 9.42 2.09 1.40
C LEU A 71 9.30 2.71 2.81
N PRO A 72 9.92 3.86 3.12
CA PRO A 72 9.77 4.48 4.45
C PRO A 72 8.32 4.81 4.80
N PHE A 73 7.51 5.22 3.82
CA PHE A 73 6.09 5.51 4.01
C PHE A 73 5.29 4.22 4.18
N ALA A 74 5.59 3.18 3.41
CA ALA A 74 4.95 1.88 3.56
C ALA A 74 5.22 1.25 4.93
N ILE A 75 6.46 1.35 5.43
CA ILE A 75 6.80 0.86 6.77
C ILE A 75 6.00 1.61 7.84
N LYS A 76 5.85 2.95 7.72
CA LYS A 76 5.03 3.74 8.64
C LYS A 76 3.55 3.32 8.57
N ALA A 77 3.02 3.13 7.37
CA ALA A 77 1.64 2.69 7.17
C ALA A 77 1.38 1.28 7.77
N ILE A 78 2.27 0.32 7.51
CA ILE A 78 2.23 -1.03 8.10
C ILE A 78 2.27 -0.96 9.63
N ARG A 79 3.19 -0.18 10.21
CA ARG A 79 3.32 -0.08 11.67
C ARG A 79 2.06 0.49 12.33
N GLY A 80 1.42 1.49 11.74
CA GLY A 80 0.16 2.01 12.28
C GLY A 80 -1.03 1.08 12.00
N ALA A 81 -1.07 0.39 10.86
CA ALA A 81 -2.08 -0.63 10.58
C ALA A 81 -2.03 -1.79 11.59
N LEU A 82 -0.84 -2.28 11.93
CA LEU A 82 -0.66 -3.32 12.95
C LEU A 82 -1.06 -2.84 14.36
N LYS A 83 -1.04 -1.53 14.59
CA LYS A 83 -1.51 -0.88 15.82
C LYS A 83 -2.88 -0.24 15.63
N SER A 84 -3.76 -0.86 14.83
CA SER A 84 -5.10 -0.35 14.46
C SER A 84 -6.06 -0.05 15.62
N GLN A 85 -5.73 -0.46 16.85
CA GLN A 85 -6.49 -0.14 18.05
C GLN A 85 -6.22 1.28 18.56
N ASP A 86 -5.08 1.86 18.17
CA ASP A 86 -4.62 3.18 18.57
C ASP A 86 -4.88 4.16 17.42
N MET A 87 -5.92 4.99 17.56
CA MET A 87 -6.35 5.91 16.51
C MET A 87 -5.28 6.95 16.17
N ASP A 88 -4.49 7.36 17.16
CA ASP A 88 -3.39 8.32 16.99
C ASP A 88 -2.27 7.75 16.11
N LYS A 89 -2.17 6.42 16.02
CA LYS A 89 -1.26 5.73 15.10
C LYS A 89 -1.91 5.35 13.78
N LEU A 90 -3.22 5.09 13.78
CA LEU A 90 -3.96 4.71 12.58
C LEU A 90 -4.12 5.88 11.60
N VAL A 91 -4.46 7.08 12.09
CA VAL A 91 -4.66 8.26 11.23
C VAL A 91 -3.40 8.61 10.42
N PRO A 92 -2.20 8.72 11.03
CA PRO A 92 -0.97 8.89 10.26
C PRO A 92 -0.67 7.73 9.31
N ALA A 93 -1.02 6.49 9.66
CA ALA A 93 -0.82 5.35 8.77
C ALA A 93 -1.69 5.42 7.52
N MET A 94 -2.95 5.86 7.64
CA MET A 94 -3.82 6.11 6.48
C MET A 94 -3.22 7.17 5.56
N ALA A 95 -2.74 8.28 6.12
CA ALA A 95 -2.06 9.32 5.32
C ALA A 95 -0.79 8.80 4.62
N ASN A 96 0.04 8.02 5.32
CA ASN A 96 1.21 7.39 4.70
C ASN A 96 0.80 6.39 3.61
N ASN A 97 -0.29 5.66 3.77
CA ASN A 97 -0.80 4.73 2.75
C ASN A 97 -1.25 5.48 1.48
N VAL A 98 -1.91 6.63 1.62
CA VAL A 98 -2.23 7.51 0.47
C VAL A 98 -0.96 7.93 -0.26
N LEU A 99 0.08 8.35 0.48
CA LEU A 99 1.37 8.70 -0.11
C LEU A 99 2.01 7.51 -0.84
N VAL A 100 1.97 6.31 -0.26
CA VAL A 100 2.50 5.10 -0.90
C VAL A 100 1.79 4.86 -2.23
N VAL A 101 0.46 4.95 -2.28
CA VAL A 101 -0.31 4.73 -3.51
C VAL A 101 0.10 5.73 -4.58
N LEU A 102 0.01 7.03 -4.27
CA LEU A 102 0.26 8.11 -5.23
C LEU A 102 1.73 8.14 -5.70
N LEU A 103 2.67 8.08 -4.76
CA LEU A 103 4.10 8.15 -5.08
C LEU A 103 4.56 6.91 -5.83
N THR A 104 4.07 5.71 -5.50
CA THR A 104 4.46 4.49 -6.21
C THR A 104 4.01 4.55 -7.67
N GLN A 105 2.77 5.00 -7.93
CA GLN A 105 2.26 5.15 -9.29
C GLN A 105 3.04 6.22 -10.07
N LEU A 106 3.29 7.38 -9.44
CA LEU A 106 4.08 8.46 -10.04
C LEU A 106 5.50 8.01 -10.40
N LEU A 107 6.20 7.39 -9.44
CA LEU A 107 7.57 6.93 -9.60
C LEU A 107 7.69 5.80 -10.61
N LEU A 108 6.73 4.87 -10.66
CA LEU A 108 6.68 3.88 -11.73
C LEU A 108 6.51 4.56 -13.09
N GLY A 109 5.58 5.51 -13.21
CA GLY A 109 5.38 6.28 -14.45
C GLY A 109 6.65 7.00 -14.91
N ILE A 110 7.35 7.67 -13.98
CA ILE A 110 8.65 8.28 -14.25
C ILE A 110 9.69 7.23 -14.68
N GLY A 111 9.75 6.09 -13.98
CA GLY A 111 10.67 5.00 -14.33
C GLY A 111 10.48 4.49 -15.76
N TYR A 112 9.23 4.32 -16.21
CA TYR A 112 8.92 3.94 -17.58
C TYR A 112 9.27 5.04 -18.60
N ILE A 113 9.03 6.32 -18.28
CA ILE A 113 9.42 7.44 -19.15
C ILE A 113 10.94 7.50 -19.29
N LEU A 114 11.69 7.39 -18.18
CA LEU A 114 13.15 7.40 -18.19
C LEU A 114 13.68 6.23 -19.01
N ALA A 115 13.14 5.02 -18.83
CA ALA A 115 13.52 3.87 -19.65
C ALA A 115 13.38 4.17 -21.14
N ARG A 116 12.24 4.75 -21.56
CA ARG A 116 12.03 5.13 -22.96
C ARG A 116 12.97 6.22 -23.47
N VAL A 117 13.38 7.17 -22.62
CA VAL A 117 14.31 8.23 -23.02
C VAL A 117 15.74 7.70 -23.15
N PHE A 118 16.16 6.81 -22.25
CA PHE A 118 17.53 6.28 -22.22
C PHE A 118 17.75 5.03 -23.09
N GLU A 119 16.72 4.24 -23.39
CA GLU A 119 16.80 3.09 -24.32
C GLU A 119 16.68 3.50 -25.80
N VAL A 120 16.27 4.74 -26.08
CA VAL A 120 16.17 5.30 -27.45
C VAL A 120 17.40 6.17 -27.81
N GLY A 121 18.45 6.14 -26.98
CA GLY A 121 19.73 6.81 -27.22
C GLY A 121 20.78 5.89 -27.84
#